data_AF-A0A3E0TKS0-F1
#
_entry.id   AF-A0A3E0TKS0-F1
#
_cell.length_a   1.000
_cell.length_b   1.000
_cell.length_c   1.000
_cell.angle_alpha   90.00
_cell.angle_beta   90.00
_cell.angle_gamma   90.00
#
_symmetry.space_group_name_H-M   'P 1'
#
loop_
_entity.id
_entity.type
_entity.pdbx_description
1 polymer ?
#
loop_
_entity_poly.entity_id
_entity_poly.type
_entity_poly.pdbx_seq_one_letter_code
_entity_poly.pdbx_strand_id
1 'polypeptide(L)'
;MNKHTKLAIFIAPFLLLGGYIASDYYLEYRANQDKVIQLVPDGHCDVINEKCVFSAGDLLVNVFDKNGITGVNSTYPIDSAVLFIVDSKDQYQTYHLAMANSPYYWQQPTDLRERIPEKGEKQRLRMIVTIKGGKYISEFYSQTVQ
;
A
#
# COMPACT_ATOMS: atom_id res chain seq x y z
N MET A 1 -22.42 -48.12 27.60
CA MET A 1 -22.23 -46.89 26.78
C MET A 1 -23.57 -46.19 26.62
N ASN A 2 -23.72 -44.95 27.10
CA ASN A 2 -25.00 -44.21 27.07
C ASN A 2 -25.29 -43.68 25.64
N LYS A 3 -26.57 -43.39 25.33
CA LYS A 3 -27.04 -42.90 24.03
C LYS A 3 -26.25 -41.66 23.55
N HIS A 4 -25.90 -40.78 24.48
CA HIS A 4 -25.10 -39.59 24.19
C HIS A 4 -23.67 -39.92 23.73
N THR A 5 -23.01 -40.90 24.33
CA THR A 5 -21.65 -41.32 23.95
C THR A 5 -21.62 -41.96 22.56
N LYS A 6 -22.65 -42.76 22.23
CA LYS A 6 -22.80 -43.35 20.89
C LYS A 6 -22.97 -42.28 19.81
N LEU A 7 -23.83 -41.28 20.08
CA LEU A 7 -24.08 -40.18 19.16
C LEU A 7 -22.83 -39.31 18.97
N ALA A 8 -22.12 -39.01 20.07
CA ALA A 8 -20.89 -38.22 20.01
C ALA A 8 -19.82 -38.91 19.15
N ILE A 9 -19.59 -40.21 19.32
CA ILE A 9 -18.60 -40.98 18.53
C ILE A 9 -18.99 -41.01 17.04
N PHE A 10 -20.28 -41.09 16.73
CA PHE A 10 -20.75 -41.10 15.34
C PHE A 10 -20.59 -39.74 14.64
N ILE A 11 -20.87 -38.64 15.35
CA ILE A 11 -20.84 -37.28 14.79
C ILE A 11 -19.42 -36.68 14.79
N ALA A 12 -18.57 -37.06 15.75
CA ALA A 12 -17.21 -36.55 15.91
C ALA A 12 -16.35 -36.57 14.62
N PRO A 13 -16.29 -37.66 13.82
CA PRO A 13 -15.48 -37.66 12.60
C PRO A 13 -15.98 -36.65 11.55
N PHE A 14 -17.29 -36.44 11.43
CA PHE A 14 -17.86 -35.45 10.51
C PHE A 14 -17.57 -34.01 10.97
N LEU A 15 -17.66 -33.75 12.28
CA LEU A 15 -17.30 -32.44 12.84
C LEU A 15 -15.80 -32.17 12.75
N LEU A 16 -14.96 -33.19 12.90
CA LEU A 16 -13.51 -33.05 12.74
C LEU A 16 -13.15 -32.69 11.30
N LEU A 17 -13.65 -33.45 10.32
CA LEU A 17 -13.40 -33.20 8.90
C LEU A 17 -14.01 -31.87 8.45
N GLY A 18 -15.29 -31.64 8.78
CA GLY A 18 -15.99 -30.41 8.43
C GLY A 18 -15.38 -29.19 9.11
N GLY A 19 -14.97 -29.31 10.38
CA GLY A 19 -14.31 -28.26 11.14
C GLY A 19 -12.93 -27.90 10.57
N TYR A 20 -12.16 -28.90 10.12
CA TYR A 20 -10.87 -28.66 9.46
C TYR A 20 -11.05 -27.87 8.16
N ILE A 21 -11.95 -28.32 7.27
CA ILE A 21 -12.22 -27.65 5.99
C ILE A 21 -12.78 -26.24 6.21
N ALA A 22 -13.72 -26.08 7.15
CA ALA A 22 -14.30 -24.77 7.46
C ALA A 22 -13.26 -23.81 8.06
N SER A 23 -12.34 -24.32 8.88
CA SER A 23 -11.24 -23.53 9.43
C SER A 23 -10.28 -23.07 8.33
N ASP A 24 -9.97 -23.95 7.38
CA ASP A 24 -9.11 -23.62 6.24
C ASP A 24 -9.73 -22.50 5.39
N TYR A 25 -11.01 -22.66 5.03
CA TYR A 25 -11.79 -21.61 4.35
C TYR A 25 -11.85 -20.29 5.12
N TYR A 26 -12.00 -20.36 6.45
CA TYR A 26 -12.06 -19.17 7.29
C TYR A 26 -10.73 -18.42 7.33
N LEU A 27 -9.62 -19.15 7.41
CA LEU A 27 -8.27 -18.56 7.38
C LEU A 27 -7.96 -17.95 6.02
N GLU A 28 -8.32 -18.63 4.93
CA GLU A 28 -8.18 -18.10 3.57
C GLU A 28 -9.02 -16.84 3.37
N TYR A 29 -10.28 -16.85 3.84
CA TYR A 29 -11.15 -15.67 3.81
C TYR A 29 -10.56 -14.48 4.58
N ARG A 30 -10.02 -14.72 5.80
CA ARG A 30 -9.34 -13.69 6.60
C ARG A 30 -8.07 -13.16 5.94
N ALA A 31 -7.34 -14.01 5.22
CA ALA A 31 -6.14 -13.61 4.48
C ALA A 31 -6.49 -12.75 3.25
N ASN A 32 -7.61 -13.06 2.59
CA ASN A 32 -8.10 -12.33 1.41
C ASN A 32 -8.89 -11.05 1.75
N GLN A 33 -9.06 -10.70 3.03
CA GLN A 33 -9.62 -9.39 3.38
C GLN A 33 -8.60 -8.28 3.11
N ASP A 34 -8.99 -7.29 2.31
CA ASP A 34 -8.21 -6.08 2.03
C ASP A 34 -7.76 -5.42 3.34
N LYS A 35 -6.48 -5.57 3.69
CA LYS A 35 -5.88 -4.87 4.83
C LYS A 35 -5.44 -3.50 4.35
N VAL A 36 -6.07 -2.45 4.88
CA VAL A 36 -5.63 -1.07 4.70
C VAL A 36 -4.61 -0.74 5.79
N ILE A 37 -3.37 -0.48 5.40
CA ILE A 37 -2.24 -0.23 6.29
C ILE A 37 -1.75 1.20 6.02
N GLN A 38 -1.55 1.99 7.07
CA GLN A 38 -1.02 3.33 6.93
C GLN A 38 0.51 3.30 6.80
N LEU A 39 1.03 3.98 5.79
CA LEU A 39 2.46 4.25 5.59
C LEU A 39 2.81 5.56 6.30
N VAL A 40 3.76 5.51 7.22
CA VAL A 40 4.17 6.67 8.02
C VAL A 40 5.45 7.25 7.41
N PRO A 41 5.52 8.56 7.12
CA PRO A 41 6.73 9.18 6.60
C PRO A 41 7.86 9.12 7.63
N ASP A 42 9.06 8.77 7.16
CA ASP A 42 10.28 8.81 7.96
C ASP A 42 10.92 10.21 7.87
N GLY A 43 10.32 11.15 8.60
CA GLY A 43 10.78 12.53 8.67
C GLY A 43 10.24 13.43 7.55
N HIS A 44 11.07 14.37 7.11
CA HIS A 44 10.69 15.38 6.11
C HIS A 44 10.66 14.77 4.71
N CYS A 45 9.57 15.01 3.98
CA CYS A 45 9.41 14.52 2.62
C CYS A 45 9.72 15.62 1.60
N ASP A 46 10.72 15.35 0.76
CA ASP A 46 11.10 16.15 -0.40
C ASP A 46 11.24 15.23 -1.62
N VAL A 47 10.13 15.07 -2.35
CA VAL A 47 10.04 14.16 -3.51
C VAL A 47 10.99 14.62 -4.63
N ILE A 48 11.16 15.94 -4.80
CA ILE A 48 11.98 16.53 -5.87
C ILE A 48 13.46 16.21 -5.69
N ASN A 49 13.93 16.15 -4.45
CA ASN A 49 15.30 15.79 -4.09
C ASN A 49 15.46 14.31 -3.71
N GLU A 50 14.47 13.47 -4.03
CA GLU A 50 14.48 12.02 -3.77
C GLU A 50 14.64 11.65 -2.28
N LYS A 51 14.17 12.53 -1.37
CA LYS A 51 14.21 12.34 0.08
C LYS A 51 12.79 12.21 0.64
N CYS A 52 12.10 11.12 0.31
CA CYS A 52 10.75 10.89 0.84
C CYS A 52 10.46 9.40 1.02
N VAL A 53 10.82 8.89 2.20
CA VAL A 53 10.67 7.47 2.55
C VAL A 53 9.54 7.31 3.57
N PHE A 54 8.81 6.21 3.46
CA PHE A 54 7.73 5.80 4.35
C PHE A 54 7.99 4.40 4.86
N SER A 55 7.53 4.12 6.08
CA SER A 55 7.66 2.81 6.71
C SER A 55 6.31 2.23 7.16
N ALA A 56 6.23 0.90 7.11
CA ALA A 56 5.18 0.11 7.75
C ALA A 56 5.77 -1.25 8.17
N GLY A 57 6.25 -1.36 9.42
CA GLY A 57 7.07 -2.49 9.84
C GLY A 57 8.39 -2.52 9.06
N ASP A 58 8.70 -3.64 8.42
CA ASP A 58 9.92 -3.82 7.62
C ASP A 58 9.76 -3.33 6.16
N LEU A 59 8.55 -2.94 5.75
CA LEU A 59 8.30 -2.35 4.44
C LEU A 59 8.78 -0.91 4.43
N LEU A 60 9.67 -0.58 3.48
CA LEU A 60 10.05 0.78 3.16
C LEU A 60 9.55 1.11 1.75
N VAL A 61 8.91 2.26 1.60
CA VAL A 61 8.43 2.80 0.32
C VAL A 61 9.01 4.18 0.14
N ASN A 62 9.65 4.47 -0.99
CA ASN A 62 10.16 5.80 -1.28
C ASN A 62 9.47 6.39 -2.52
N VAL A 63 9.16 7.68 -2.45
CA VAL A 63 8.53 8.46 -3.51
C VAL A 63 9.54 9.48 -3.98
N PHE A 64 9.80 9.51 -5.28
CA PHE A 64 10.83 10.37 -5.86
C PHE A 64 10.33 10.98 -7.17
N ASP A 65 10.89 12.11 -7.56
CA ASP A 65 10.68 12.67 -8.89
C ASP A 65 12.01 12.95 -9.57
N LYS A 66 12.19 12.40 -10.77
CA LYS A 66 13.38 12.59 -11.58
C LYS A 66 13.00 13.10 -12.97
N ASN A 67 13.36 14.35 -13.26
CA ASN A 67 13.11 15.00 -14.54
C ASN A 67 11.63 14.95 -14.99
N GLY A 68 10.68 15.15 -14.07
CA GLY A 68 9.23 15.14 -14.36
C GLY A 68 8.62 13.74 -14.43
N ILE A 69 9.41 12.71 -14.11
CA ILE A 69 8.92 11.35 -13.91
C ILE A 69 8.85 11.12 -12.40
N THR A 70 7.64 11.04 -11.86
CA THR A 70 7.45 10.67 -10.46
C THR A 70 7.37 9.16 -10.36
N GLY A 71 8.09 8.61 -9.40
CA GLY A 71 8.17 7.19 -9.16
C GLY A 71 8.00 6.82 -7.69
N VAL A 72 7.70 5.55 -7.49
CA VAL A 72 7.61 4.88 -6.21
C VAL A 72 8.46 3.62 -6.29
N ASN A 73 9.35 3.43 -5.31
CA ASN A 73 10.07 2.18 -5.13
C ASN A 73 9.87 1.62 -3.73
N SER A 74 10.13 0.33 -3.57
CA SER A 74 9.83 -0.40 -2.34
C SER A 74 10.84 -1.51 -2.08
N THR A 75 10.99 -1.92 -0.81
CA THR A 75 11.76 -3.12 -0.42
C THR A 75 11.07 -4.44 -0.79
N TYR A 76 9.76 -4.40 -1.06
CA TYR A 76 8.97 -5.55 -1.54
C TYR A 76 8.36 -5.27 -2.93
N PRO A 77 8.15 -6.31 -3.76
CA PRO A 77 7.49 -6.17 -5.07
C PRO A 77 6.11 -5.54 -4.93
N ILE A 78 5.84 -4.54 -5.75
CA ILE A 78 4.56 -3.83 -5.82
C ILE A 78 3.71 -4.47 -6.92
N ASP A 79 2.43 -4.71 -6.61
CA ASP A 79 1.43 -5.21 -7.56
C ASP A 79 0.77 -4.06 -8.33
N SER A 80 0.52 -2.94 -7.65
CA SER A 80 0.03 -1.69 -8.26
C SER A 80 0.38 -0.47 -7.41
N ALA A 81 0.56 0.69 -8.05
CA ALA A 81 0.76 1.95 -7.35
C ALA A 81 -0.03 3.08 -8.01
N VAL A 82 -0.68 3.89 -7.19
CA VAL A 82 -1.45 5.07 -7.62
C VAL A 82 -1.00 6.26 -6.79
N LEU A 83 -0.65 7.35 -7.47
CA LEU A 83 -0.30 8.62 -6.87
C LEU A 83 -1.43 9.62 -7.14
N PHE A 84 -1.73 10.45 -6.14
CA PHE A 84 -2.69 11.53 -6.23
C PHE A 84 -1.99 12.84 -5.89
N ILE A 85 -2.12 13.81 -6.78
CA ILE A 85 -1.69 15.19 -6.52
C ILE A 85 -2.93 15.98 -6.11
N VAL A 86 -2.94 16.50 -4.89
CA VAL A 86 -4.13 17.13 -4.30
C VAL A 86 -3.97 18.65 -4.26
N ASP A 87 -4.90 19.37 -4.86
CA ASP A 87 -4.89 20.83 -4.88
C ASP A 87 -5.42 21.46 -3.57
N SER A 88 -5.45 22.79 -3.54
CA SER A 88 -5.92 23.59 -2.41
C SER A 88 -7.44 23.52 -2.20
N LYS A 89 -8.20 23.06 -3.20
CA LYS A 89 -9.66 22.84 -3.15
C LYS A 89 -10.02 21.39 -2.81
N ASP A 90 -9.03 20.60 -2.38
CA ASP A 90 -9.17 19.17 -2.08
C ASP A 90 -9.58 18.31 -3.29
N GLN A 91 -9.42 18.84 -4.50
CA GLN A 91 -9.53 18.06 -5.74
C GLN A 91 -8.21 17.35 -5.99
N TYR A 92 -8.26 16.20 -6.66
CA TYR A 92 -7.07 15.39 -6.90
C TYR A 92 -6.94 14.98 -8.36
N GLN A 93 -5.71 15.03 -8.86
CA GLN A 93 -5.33 14.42 -10.12
C GLN A 93 -4.71 13.05 -9.86
N THR A 94 -5.20 12.03 -10.55
CA THR A 94 -4.82 10.63 -10.33
C THR A 94 -3.80 10.20 -11.37
N TYR A 95 -2.73 9.56 -10.90
CA TYR A 95 -1.66 8.99 -11.73
C TYR A 95 -1.53 7.50 -11.39
N HIS A 96 -2.00 6.64 -12.29
CA HIS A 96 -1.76 5.21 -12.21
C HIS A 96 -0.33 4.93 -12.67
N LEU A 97 0.56 4.61 -11.74
CA LEU A 97 1.96 4.36 -12.10
C LEU A 97 2.06 3.05 -12.88
N ALA A 98 3.02 2.99 -13.79
CA ALA A 98 3.35 1.78 -14.53
C ALA A 98 4.64 1.16 -14.00
N MET A 99 4.73 -0.16 -14.04
CA MET A 99 5.98 -0.86 -13.71
C MET A 99 7.09 -0.38 -14.64
N ALA A 100 8.23 0.01 -14.06
CA ALA A 100 9.39 0.49 -14.79
C ALA A 100 10.25 -0.71 -15.25
N ASN A 101 11.41 -0.89 -14.63
CA ASN A 101 12.36 -1.96 -14.96
C ASN A 101 12.09 -3.28 -14.20
N SER A 102 11.36 -3.23 -13.09
CA SER A 102 11.14 -4.36 -12.19
C SER A 102 9.94 -4.05 -11.29
N PRO A 103 9.32 -5.07 -10.64
CA PRO A 103 8.16 -4.83 -9.79
C PRO A 103 8.46 -4.00 -8.54
N TYR A 104 9.74 -3.68 -8.26
CA TYR A 104 10.15 -2.82 -7.16
C TYR A 104 10.15 -1.33 -7.53
N TYR A 105 9.95 -0.97 -8.80
CA TYR A 105 9.99 0.40 -9.29
C TYR A 105 8.79 0.67 -10.21
N TRP A 106 8.00 1.67 -9.83
CA TRP A 106 6.80 2.08 -10.54
C TRP A 106 6.87 3.58 -10.80
N GLN A 107 6.52 4.03 -12.00
CA GLN A 107 6.69 5.43 -12.37
C GLN A 107 5.69 5.89 -13.43
N GLN A 108 5.50 7.21 -13.51
CA GLN A 108 4.76 7.86 -14.57
C GLN A 108 5.21 9.32 -14.71
N PRO A 109 5.16 9.91 -15.93
CA PRO A 109 5.26 11.35 -16.07
C PRO A 109 4.17 12.08 -15.27
N THR A 110 4.53 13.11 -14.51
CA THR A 110 3.59 13.95 -13.77
C THR A 110 3.95 15.43 -13.91
N ASP A 111 3.03 16.30 -13.49
CA ASP A 111 3.22 17.75 -13.44
C ASP A 111 3.70 18.23 -12.05
N LEU A 112 4.20 17.33 -11.19
CA LEU A 112 4.57 17.66 -9.81
C LEU A 112 5.58 18.82 -9.73
N ARG A 113 6.61 18.81 -10.58
CA ARG A 113 7.61 19.89 -10.65
C ARG A 113 7.03 21.23 -11.06
N GLU A 114 5.96 21.24 -11.85
CA GLU A 114 5.28 22.46 -12.29
C GLU A 114 4.40 23.05 -11.19
N ARG A 115 4.01 22.24 -10.19
CA ARG A 115 3.16 22.64 -9.07
C ARG A 115 3.94 23.15 -7.86
N ILE A 116 5.20 22.75 -7.73
CA ILE A 116 6.13 23.25 -6.70
C ILE A 116 7.44 23.73 -7.34
N PRO A 117 7.40 24.74 -8.24
CA PRO A 117 8.58 25.27 -8.89
C PRO A 117 9.52 26.01 -7.92
N GLU A 118 9.00 26.58 -6.84
CA GLU A 118 9.77 27.40 -5.91
C GLU A 118 10.12 26.67 -4.60
N LYS A 119 11.27 27.04 -4.02
CA LYS A 119 11.69 26.51 -2.72
C LYS A 119 10.71 26.92 -1.63
N GLY A 120 10.39 25.99 -0.75
CA GLY A 120 9.47 26.20 0.37
C GLY A 120 8.00 25.99 0.02
N GLU A 121 7.64 25.86 -1.26
CA GLU A 121 6.27 25.50 -1.65
C GLU A 121 5.94 24.07 -1.25
N LYS A 122 4.68 23.85 -0.86
CA LYS A 122 4.19 22.57 -0.37
C LYS A 122 3.15 22.02 -1.34
N GLN A 123 3.35 20.79 -1.78
CA GLN A 123 2.35 20.03 -2.54
C GLN A 123 1.83 18.89 -1.69
N ARG A 124 0.51 18.82 -1.52
CA ARG A 124 -0.13 17.68 -0.87
C ARG A 124 -0.23 16.51 -1.85
N LEU A 125 0.19 15.34 -1.41
CA LEU A 125 0.22 14.10 -2.17
C LEU A 125 -0.50 13.02 -1.37
N ARG A 126 -1.16 12.11 -2.08
CA ARG A 126 -1.61 10.84 -1.52
C ARG A 126 -1.04 9.71 -2.35
N MET A 127 -0.72 8.59 -1.74
CA MET A 127 -0.35 7.39 -2.48
C MET A 127 -1.08 6.17 -1.95
N ILE A 128 -1.34 5.24 -2.87
CA ILE A 128 -1.82 3.90 -2.57
C ILE A 128 -0.89 2.93 -3.28
N VAL A 129 -0.28 2.03 -2.51
CA VAL A 129 0.58 0.96 -3.02
C VAL A 129 -0.04 -0.37 -2.61
N THR A 130 -0.21 -1.28 -3.56
CA THR A 130 -0.73 -2.62 -3.29
C THR A 130 0.41 -3.62 -3.32
N ILE A 131 0.55 -4.41 -2.26
CA ILE A 131 1.57 -5.47 -2.13
C ILE A 131 0.89 -6.71 -1.54
N LYS A 132 0.87 -7.80 -2.30
CA LYS A 132 0.24 -9.09 -1.95
C LYS A 132 -1.21 -8.92 -1.48
N GLY A 133 -1.98 -8.07 -2.16
CA GLY A 133 -3.36 -7.74 -1.80
C GLY A 133 -3.53 -6.80 -0.58
N GLY A 134 -2.47 -6.50 0.17
CA GLY A 134 -2.49 -5.45 1.18
C GLY A 134 -2.43 -4.07 0.53
N LYS A 135 -3.29 -3.13 0.96
CA LYS A 135 -3.31 -1.75 0.48
C LYS A 135 -2.62 -0.85 1.47
N TYR A 136 -1.53 -0.24 1.05
CA TYR A 136 -0.71 0.66 1.86
C TYR A 136 -0.96 2.10 1.43
N ILE A 137 -1.41 2.94 2.35
CA ILE A 137 -1.87 4.30 2.04
C ILE A 137 -1.12 5.35 2.83
N SER A 138 -0.85 6.49 2.20
CA SER A 138 -0.29 7.67 2.88
C SER A 138 -0.85 8.96 2.29
N GLU A 139 -1.04 9.96 3.14
CA GLU A 139 -1.22 11.36 2.77
C GLU A 139 -0.07 12.16 3.38
N PHE A 140 0.60 12.98 2.57
CA PHE A 140 1.79 13.70 2.99
C PHE A 140 1.98 14.99 2.19
N TYR A 141 2.85 15.86 2.67
CA TYR A 141 3.27 17.05 1.94
C TYR A 141 4.71 16.87 1.46
N SER A 142 4.94 17.11 0.17
CA SER A 142 6.28 17.30 -0.36
C SER A 142 6.64 18.78 -0.28
N GLN A 143 7.84 19.09 0.21
CA GLN A 143 8.36 20.44 0.25
C GLN A 143 9.87 20.45 0.03
N THR A 144 10.34 21.27 -0.91
CA THR A 144 11.77 21.45 -1.14
C THR A 144 12.32 22.54 -0.23
N VAL A 145 13.25 22.18 0.66
CA VAL A 145 13.80 23.09 1.69
C VAL A 145 15.20 23.60 1.32
N GLN A 146 15.93 22.91 0.43
CA GLN A 146 17.30 23.24 0.05
C GLN A 146 17.46 23.68 -1.39
#